data_AF-A0A6F9BN76-F1
#
_entry.id   AF-A0A6F9BN76-F1
#
_cell.length_a   1.000
_cell.length_b   1.000
_cell.length_c   1.000
_cell.angle_alpha   90.00
_cell.angle_beta   90.00
_cell.angle_gamma   90.00
#
_symmetry.space_group_name_H-M   'P 1'
#
loop_
_entity.id
_entity.type
_entity.pdbx_description
1 polymer ?
#
loop_
_entity_poly.entity_id
_entity_poly.type
_entity_poly.pdbx_seq_one_letter_code
_entity_poly.pdbx_strand_id
1 'polypeptide(L)'
;YTSALTHDAILVIAEAFRYLRRQRVDVSRRGGAGDCLANPAVPWSQGIDIERALKMVQIQGMTGNIQFDSYGRRSNYTIDVYEMRTGGPKKIGYWNEYQRLVNVLEQQVVANESSSVENRTIVVTTIMEAPYVMYKKHQMNLEGNDRYEGYCVDLAAEIAKHVGIRYKLSVVADGKYGARDPDTKTWNGMVGELVYGRADIAVAPLTITLVREEVIDFSKPFMSLGISIMIKKPQKSKPGVFSFLDPLAYEIWMCIVFAYIGVSVVLFLVSRFSPYEWNLDEQDETKDPQTPPDPPNDFGIFNSLWFSLGAFMQQGCEISPRSLSGRIVGGVWWFFTLIIISSYTANLAAFLTVERMVSPIESAEDLAKQTEIAYGTLDAGSTKEFFR
;
A
#
# COMPACT_ATOMS: atom_id res chain seq x y z
N TYR A 1 -34.74 18.87 -40.98
CA TYR A 1 -34.63 20.22 -40.38
C TYR A 1 -34.75 21.31 -41.45
N THR A 2 -33.90 21.33 -42.48
CA THR A 2 -33.91 22.37 -43.54
C THR A 2 -35.24 22.48 -44.29
N SER A 3 -35.87 21.36 -44.66
CA SER A 3 -37.17 21.39 -45.36
C SER A 3 -38.31 22.00 -44.54
N ALA A 4 -38.31 21.79 -43.22
CA ALA A 4 -39.30 22.38 -42.32
C ALA A 4 -39.12 23.91 -42.22
N LEU A 5 -37.87 24.38 -42.19
CA LEU A 5 -37.58 25.81 -42.28
C LEU A 5 -37.99 26.41 -43.63
N THR A 6 -37.80 25.71 -44.74
CA THR A 6 -38.26 26.18 -46.07
C THR A 6 -39.78 26.32 -46.11
N HIS A 7 -40.51 25.35 -45.55
CA HIS A 7 -41.97 25.42 -45.42
C HIS A 7 -42.40 26.64 -44.59
N ASP A 8 -41.79 26.80 -43.42
CA ASP A 8 -42.07 27.93 -42.52
C ASP A 8 -41.69 29.28 -43.16
N ALA A 9 -40.62 29.35 -43.95
CA ALA A 9 -40.22 30.55 -44.68
C ALA A 9 -41.27 31.01 -45.70
N ILE A 10 -41.87 30.07 -46.44
CA ILE A 10 -42.97 30.39 -47.38
C ILE A 10 -44.18 30.94 -46.62
N LEU A 11 -44.52 30.37 -45.46
CA LEU A 11 -45.61 30.87 -44.61
C LEU A 11 -45.34 32.30 -44.13
N VAL A 12 -44.11 32.59 -43.69
CA VAL A 12 -43.72 33.94 -43.25
C VAL A 12 -43.83 34.95 -44.39
N ILE A 13 -43.31 34.61 -45.58
CA ILE A 13 -43.37 35.48 -46.76
C ILE A 13 -44.83 35.74 -47.16
N ALA A 14 -45.67 34.71 -47.18
CA ALA A 14 -47.09 34.84 -47.53
C ALA A 14 -47.84 35.75 -46.54
N GLU A 15 -47.60 35.61 -45.24
CA GLU A 15 -48.25 36.45 -44.22
C GLU A 15 -47.75 37.90 -44.26
N ALA A 16 -46.46 38.13 -44.55
CA ALA A 16 -45.92 39.48 -44.73
C ALA A 16 -46.59 40.21 -45.91
N PHE A 17 -46.74 39.56 -47.06
CA PHE A 17 -47.46 40.16 -48.20
C PHE A 17 -48.96 40.32 -47.94
N ARG A 18 -49.57 39.41 -47.17
CA ARG A 18 -50.95 39.55 -46.72
C ARG A 18 -51.13 40.78 -45.82
N TYR A 19 -50.17 41.03 -44.93
CA TYR A 19 -50.12 42.22 -44.06
C TYR A 19 -49.98 43.51 -44.88
N LEU A 20 -49.03 43.58 -45.83
CA LEU A 20 -48.85 44.73 -46.71
C LEU A 20 -50.11 45.04 -47.53
N ARG A 21 -50.78 43.99 -48.04
CA ARG A 21 -52.05 44.14 -48.78
C ARG A 21 -53.18 44.64 -47.89
N ARG A 22 -53.25 44.20 -46.62
CA ARG A 22 -54.22 44.72 -45.63
C ARG A 22 -53.97 46.19 -45.31
N GLN A 23 -52.71 46.61 -45.24
CA GLN A 23 -52.33 48.02 -45.02
C GLN A 23 -52.43 48.89 -46.28
N ARG A 24 -52.82 48.32 -47.43
CA ARG A 24 -52.88 49.00 -48.74
C ARG A 24 -51.56 49.65 -49.15
N VAL A 25 -50.42 49.05 -48.77
CA VAL A 25 -49.09 49.47 -49.22
C VAL A 25 -48.89 48.97 -50.66
N ASP A 26 -48.67 49.88 -51.59
CA ASP A 26 -48.36 49.53 -52.99
C ASP A 26 -46.88 49.14 -53.09
N VAL A 27 -46.65 47.85 -53.36
CA VAL A 27 -45.32 47.25 -53.50
C VAL A 27 -44.93 47.06 -54.97
N SER A 28 -45.68 47.67 -55.90
CA SER A 28 -45.35 47.59 -57.33
C SER A 28 -44.12 48.43 -57.65
N ARG A 29 -43.08 47.78 -58.22
CA ARG A 29 -41.90 48.49 -58.72
C ARG A 29 -42.24 49.12 -60.07
N ARG A 30 -42.19 50.45 -60.15
CA ARG A 30 -42.36 51.18 -61.41
C ARG A 30 -41.02 51.20 -62.15
N GLY A 31 -40.84 50.26 -63.09
CA GLY A 31 -39.66 50.17 -63.97
C GLY A 31 -38.75 48.97 -63.71
N GLY A 32 -37.78 48.76 -64.61
CA GLY A 32 -36.78 47.69 -64.52
C GLY A 32 -35.76 47.92 -63.40
N ALA A 33 -35.10 46.84 -62.94
CA ALA A 33 -34.20 46.92 -61.80
C ALA A 33 -32.84 47.58 -62.08
N GLY A 34 -32.48 47.73 -63.36
CA GLY A 34 -31.15 48.19 -63.78
C GLY A 34 -30.09 47.09 -63.63
N ASP A 35 -28.83 47.49 -63.80
CA ASP A 35 -27.66 46.64 -63.58
C ASP A 35 -27.27 46.65 -62.08
N CYS A 36 -26.86 45.50 -61.54
CA CYS A 36 -26.38 45.40 -60.16
C CYS A 36 -25.06 46.14 -59.93
N LEU A 37 -24.32 46.44 -61.00
CA LEU A 37 -23.07 47.22 -60.97
C LEU A 37 -23.28 48.73 -61.23
N ALA A 38 -24.53 49.20 -61.24
CA ALA A 38 -24.83 50.62 -61.37
C ALA A 38 -24.14 51.44 -60.26
N ASN A 39 -23.50 52.57 -60.61
CA ASN A 39 -22.76 53.41 -59.68
C ASN A 39 -23.22 54.88 -59.76
N PRO A 40 -23.94 55.42 -58.76
CA PRO A 40 -24.38 54.74 -57.53
C PRO A 40 -25.61 53.86 -57.77
N ALA A 41 -25.68 52.71 -57.09
CA ALA A 41 -26.86 51.85 -57.11
C ALA A 41 -28.02 52.53 -56.38
N VAL A 42 -29.18 52.63 -57.02
CA VAL A 42 -30.38 53.24 -56.44
C VAL A 42 -31.19 52.16 -55.69
N PRO A 43 -31.26 52.19 -54.35
CA PRO A 43 -32.01 51.20 -53.58
C PRO A 43 -33.52 51.37 -53.78
N TRP A 44 -34.23 50.25 -53.70
CA TRP A 44 -35.69 50.25 -53.80
C TRP A 44 -36.33 50.62 -52.47
N SER A 45 -36.93 51.82 -52.38
CA SER A 45 -37.45 52.37 -51.12
C SER A 45 -38.50 51.50 -50.45
N GLN A 46 -39.37 50.84 -51.23
CA GLN A 46 -40.41 49.95 -50.70
C GLN A 46 -39.83 48.67 -50.09
N GLY A 47 -38.56 48.33 -50.38
CA GLY A 47 -37.88 47.19 -49.74
C GLY A 47 -37.80 47.31 -48.22
N ILE A 48 -37.71 48.53 -47.69
CA ILE A 48 -37.69 48.81 -46.25
C ILE A 48 -39.04 48.47 -45.60
N ASP A 49 -40.15 48.75 -46.29
CA ASP A 49 -41.49 48.42 -45.80
C ASP A 49 -41.75 46.91 -45.84
N ILE A 50 -41.21 46.20 -46.84
CA ILE A 50 -41.24 44.73 -46.90
C ILE A 50 -40.44 44.11 -45.76
N GLU A 51 -39.23 44.60 -45.50
CA GLU A 51 -38.41 44.13 -44.39
C GLU A 51 -39.11 44.36 -43.04
N ARG A 52 -39.72 45.54 -42.85
CA ARG A 52 -40.50 45.85 -41.65
C ARG A 52 -41.69 44.89 -41.50
N ALA A 53 -42.42 44.62 -42.58
CA ALA A 53 -43.53 43.67 -42.57
C ALA A 53 -43.08 42.25 -42.22
N LEU A 54 -41.94 41.78 -42.77
CA LEU A 54 -41.36 40.48 -42.47
C LEU A 54 -40.98 40.34 -40.97
N LYS A 55 -40.37 41.38 -40.40
CA LYS A 55 -39.99 41.40 -38.97
C LYS A 55 -41.18 41.42 -38.02
N MET A 56 -42.35 41.91 -38.47
CA MET A 56 -43.59 41.95 -37.69
C MET A 56 -44.39 40.64 -37.75
N VAL A 57 -44.01 39.68 -38.59
CA VAL A 57 -44.73 38.41 -38.69
C VAL A 57 -44.54 37.59 -37.42
N GLN A 58 -45.66 37.20 -36.81
CA GLN A 58 -45.72 36.24 -35.72
C GLN A 58 -46.71 35.14 -36.09
N ILE A 59 -46.19 33.93 -36.31
CA ILE A 59 -46.98 32.77 -36.72
C ILE A 59 -46.48 31.49 -36.05
N GLN A 60 -47.34 30.47 -36.02
CA GLN A 60 -46.97 29.12 -35.60
C GLN A 60 -46.68 28.25 -36.84
N GLY A 61 -45.45 27.75 -36.96
CA GLY A 61 -45.00 26.87 -38.04
C GLY A 61 -44.66 25.46 -37.56
N MET A 62 -44.00 24.68 -38.42
CA MET A 62 -43.46 23.36 -38.07
C MET A 62 -42.38 23.45 -36.99
N THR A 63 -41.62 24.55 -36.96
CA THR A 63 -40.58 24.82 -35.97
C THR A 63 -41.08 25.52 -34.71
N GLY A 64 -42.39 25.50 -34.47
CA GLY A 64 -43.03 26.13 -33.33
C GLY A 64 -43.34 27.61 -33.57
N ASN A 65 -43.21 28.42 -32.53
CA ASN A 65 -43.45 29.87 -32.60
C ASN A 65 -42.33 30.55 -33.41
N ILE A 66 -42.71 31.40 -34.35
CA ILE A 66 -41.80 32.15 -35.21
C ILE A 66 -42.02 33.63 -34.93
N GLN A 67 -40.99 34.28 -34.40
CA GLN A 67 -40.91 35.71 -34.13
C GLN A 67 -39.51 36.20 -34.49
N PHE A 68 -39.38 37.47 -34.82
CA PHE A 68 -38.11 38.09 -35.18
C PHE A 68 -37.77 39.27 -34.26
N ASP A 69 -36.48 39.50 -34.04
CA ASP A 69 -35.98 40.72 -33.40
C ASP A 69 -35.85 41.89 -34.40
N SER A 70 -35.41 43.06 -33.92
CA SER A 70 -35.20 44.24 -34.75
C SER A 70 -34.16 44.04 -35.87
N TYR A 71 -33.29 43.03 -35.75
CA TYR A 71 -32.28 42.67 -36.73
C TYR A 71 -32.73 41.56 -37.70
N GLY A 72 -33.91 40.97 -37.50
CA GLY A 72 -34.43 39.87 -38.32
C GLY A 72 -33.94 38.48 -37.89
N ARG A 73 -33.37 38.35 -36.70
CA ARG A 73 -32.99 37.06 -36.11
C ARG A 73 -34.20 36.45 -35.42
N ARG A 74 -34.36 35.13 -35.47
CA ARG A 74 -35.44 34.45 -34.74
C ARG A 74 -35.27 34.66 -33.23
N SER A 75 -36.33 35.11 -32.58
CA SER A 75 -36.45 35.25 -31.13
C SER A 75 -37.56 34.33 -30.61
N ASN A 76 -37.56 34.06 -29.31
CA ASN A 76 -38.63 33.31 -28.64
C ASN A 76 -38.92 31.93 -29.27
N TYR A 77 -37.85 31.22 -29.62
CA TYR A 77 -37.90 29.85 -30.11
C TYR A 77 -37.61 28.87 -28.97
N THR A 78 -38.06 27.62 -29.15
CA THR A 78 -37.83 26.53 -28.21
C THR A 78 -37.14 25.39 -28.94
N ILE A 79 -36.04 24.89 -28.38
CA ILE A 79 -35.31 23.73 -28.90
C ILE A 79 -35.57 22.55 -27.98
N ASP A 80 -36.11 21.47 -28.53
CA ASP A 80 -36.32 20.25 -27.77
C ASP A 80 -35.02 19.44 -27.67
N VAL A 81 -34.70 18.97 -26.46
CA VAL A 81 -33.52 18.15 -26.19
C VAL A 81 -33.93 16.69 -26.12
N TYR A 82 -33.31 15.86 -26.94
CA TYR A 82 -33.57 14.43 -27.04
C TYR A 82 -32.35 13.63 -26.56
N GLU A 83 -32.61 12.60 -25.76
CA GLU A 83 -31.64 11.60 -25.36
C GLU A 83 -31.91 10.31 -26.14
N MET A 84 -30.87 9.72 -26.73
CA MET A 84 -30.98 8.40 -27.35
C MET A 84 -30.99 7.32 -26.29
N ARG A 85 -32.12 6.64 -26.12
CA ARG A 85 -32.24 5.42 -25.30
C ARG A 85 -32.39 4.20 -26.20
N THR A 86 -32.33 3.00 -25.62
CA THR A 86 -32.51 1.72 -26.34
C THR A 86 -33.83 1.62 -27.11
N GLY A 87 -34.89 2.28 -26.64
CA GLY A 87 -36.19 2.36 -27.30
C GLY A 87 -36.35 3.48 -28.34
N GLY A 88 -35.28 4.24 -28.63
CA GLY A 88 -35.30 5.39 -29.54
C GLY A 88 -35.09 6.73 -28.85
N PRO A 89 -35.17 7.85 -29.61
CA PRO A 89 -35.01 9.20 -29.08
C PRO A 89 -36.17 9.55 -28.14
N LYS A 90 -35.88 9.85 -26.87
CA LYS A 90 -36.85 10.36 -25.90
C LYS A 90 -36.56 11.83 -25.60
N LYS A 91 -37.59 12.69 -25.63
CA LYS A 91 -37.47 14.09 -25.24
C LYS A 91 -37.25 14.17 -23.72
N ILE A 92 -36.14 14.78 -23.30
CA ILE A 92 -35.77 14.94 -21.88
C ILE A 92 -35.99 16.36 -21.36
N GLY A 93 -36.12 17.32 -22.26
CA GLY A 93 -36.27 18.71 -21.89
C GLY A 93 -36.48 19.62 -23.09
N TYR A 94 -36.52 20.90 -22.81
CA TYR A 94 -36.48 21.95 -23.81
C TYR A 94 -35.56 23.07 -23.36
N TRP A 95 -35.02 23.79 -24.34
CA TRP A 95 -34.18 24.95 -24.15
C TRP A 95 -34.85 26.16 -24.78
N ASN A 96 -34.90 27.26 -24.04
CA ASN A 96 -35.32 28.57 -24.55
C ASN A 96 -34.32 29.65 -24.11
N GLU A 97 -34.42 30.82 -24.74
CA GLU A 97 -33.51 31.94 -24.47
C GLU A 97 -33.67 32.50 -23.03
N TYR A 98 -34.88 32.44 -22.48
CA TYR A 98 -35.23 33.05 -21.18
C TYR A 98 -34.93 32.16 -19.97
N GLN A 99 -35.29 30.88 -20.03
CA GLN A 99 -35.20 29.90 -18.94
C GLN A 99 -34.01 28.95 -19.12
N ARG A 100 -33.25 29.07 -20.23
CA ARG A 100 -32.16 28.14 -20.60
C ARG A 100 -32.69 26.70 -20.67
N LEU A 101 -31.90 25.72 -20.23
CA LEU A 101 -32.32 24.31 -20.26
C LEU A 101 -33.31 24.03 -19.13
N VAL A 102 -34.54 23.68 -19.48
CA VAL A 102 -35.56 23.19 -18.57
C VAL A 102 -35.74 21.70 -18.82
N ASN A 103 -35.34 20.89 -17.85
CA ASN A 103 -35.59 19.46 -17.88
C ASN A 103 -37.09 19.22 -17.68
N VAL A 104 -37.72 18.54 -18.62
CA VAL A 104 -39.08 18.02 -18.43
C VAL A 104 -38.89 16.70 -17.70
N LEU A 105 -38.55 16.81 -16.41
CA LEU A 105 -38.71 15.71 -15.48
C LEU A 105 -40.21 15.49 -15.38
N GLU A 106 -40.71 14.60 -16.22
CA GLU A 106 -42.07 14.14 -16.18
C GLU A 106 -42.34 13.65 -14.76
N GLN A 107 -43.16 14.41 -14.03
CA GLN A 107 -43.57 14.15 -12.65
C GLN A 107 -44.30 12.80 -12.48
N GLN A 108 -44.52 12.07 -13.59
CA GLN A 108 -45.04 10.69 -13.61
C GLN A 108 -43.95 9.60 -13.62
N VAL A 109 -42.67 9.95 -13.71
CA VAL A 109 -41.56 8.98 -13.75
C VAL A 109 -40.89 8.79 -12.38
N VAL A 110 -41.18 9.63 -11.38
CA VAL A 110 -40.68 9.43 -10.00
C VAL A 110 -41.18 8.11 -9.39
N ALA A 111 -42.30 7.55 -9.88
CA ALA A 111 -42.78 6.23 -9.43
C ALA A 111 -42.19 5.04 -10.21
N ASN A 112 -41.66 5.24 -11.42
CA ASN A 112 -41.18 4.15 -12.29
C ASN A 112 -39.67 4.16 -12.55
N GLU A 113 -38.93 5.25 -12.33
CA GLU A 113 -37.46 5.27 -12.50
C GLU A 113 -36.67 4.80 -11.27
N SER A 114 -37.29 4.62 -10.10
CA SER A 114 -36.70 3.81 -9.02
C SER A 114 -36.30 2.42 -9.54
N SER A 115 -37.10 1.86 -10.45
CA SER A 115 -36.81 0.58 -11.11
C SER A 115 -35.67 0.63 -12.16
N SER A 116 -35.25 1.82 -12.60
CA SER A 116 -34.21 1.97 -13.64
C SER A 116 -32.79 1.86 -13.05
N VAL A 117 -32.59 2.37 -11.83
CA VAL A 117 -31.34 2.20 -11.07
C VAL A 117 -31.24 0.77 -10.54
N GLU A 118 -32.36 0.19 -10.07
CA GLU A 118 -32.44 -1.21 -9.63
C GLU A 118 -32.10 -2.22 -10.74
N ASN A 119 -32.26 -1.84 -12.02
CA ASN A 119 -32.00 -2.72 -13.15
C ASN A 119 -30.65 -2.54 -13.84
N ARG A 120 -29.83 -1.55 -13.46
CA ARG A 120 -28.47 -1.42 -13.99
C ARG A 120 -27.54 -2.36 -13.23
N THR A 121 -26.82 -3.21 -13.97
CA THR A 121 -25.77 -4.05 -13.37
C THR A 121 -24.50 -3.22 -13.25
N ILE A 122 -24.06 -2.97 -12.03
CA ILE A 122 -22.86 -2.21 -11.70
C ILE A 122 -21.62 -3.08 -11.96
N VAL A 123 -20.66 -2.55 -12.71
CA VAL A 123 -19.38 -3.24 -12.97
C VAL A 123 -18.43 -2.94 -11.82
N VAL A 124 -18.15 -3.97 -11.02
CA VAL A 124 -17.22 -3.91 -9.89
C VAL A 124 -15.87 -4.42 -10.33
N THR A 125 -14.89 -3.53 -10.49
CA THR A 125 -13.51 -3.93 -10.79
C THR A 125 -12.78 -4.40 -9.54
N THR A 126 -11.94 -5.43 -9.71
CA THR A 126 -11.12 -6.00 -8.64
C THR A 126 -9.86 -6.66 -9.19
N ILE A 127 -8.98 -7.13 -8.30
CA ILE A 127 -7.71 -7.80 -8.64
C ILE A 127 -7.64 -9.16 -7.94
N MET A 128 -7.03 -10.15 -8.59
CA MET A 128 -6.85 -11.49 -8.03
C MET A 128 -5.72 -11.48 -6.99
N GLU A 129 -6.09 -11.51 -5.71
CA GLU A 129 -5.14 -11.47 -4.59
C GLU A 129 -5.69 -12.22 -3.39
N ALA A 130 -4.96 -13.20 -2.88
CA ALA A 130 -5.38 -13.97 -1.70
C ALA A 130 -5.11 -13.19 -0.40
N PRO A 131 -6.03 -13.17 0.59
CA PRO A 131 -7.35 -13.83 0.63
C PRO A 131 -8.52 -12.92 0.21
N TYR A 132 -8.26 -11.82 -0.50
CA TYR A 132 -9.27 -10.83 -0.90
C TYR A 132 -10.18 -11.32 -2.02
N VAL A 133 -9.60 -11.81 -3.12
CA VAL A 133 -10.30 -12.40 -4.27
C VAL A 133 -9.49 -13.57 -4.80
N MET A 134 -10.11 -14.74 -4.81
CA MET A 134 -9.55 -16.01 -5.23
C MET A 134 -10.54 -16.75 -6.12
N TYR A 135 -10.05 -17.67 -6.94
CA TYR A 135 -10.92 -18.57 -7.67
C TYR A 135 -11.38 -19.72 -6.80
N LYS A 136 -12.66 -20.06 -6.86
CA LYS A 136 -13.16 -21.30 -6.25
C LYS A 136 -12.55 -22.52 -6.93
N LYS A 137 -12.37 -23.60 -6.17
CA LYS A 137 -11.80 -24.88 -6.66
C LYS A 137 -12.51 -25.44 -7.90
N HIS A 138 -13.82 -25.25 -8.02
CA HIS A 138 -14.64 -25.72 -9.16
C HIS A 138 -15.14 -24.58 -10.06
N GLN A 139 -14.32 -23.54 -10.29
CA GLN A 139 -14.71 -22.37 -11.09
C GLN A 139 -15.25 -22.68 -12.49
N MET A 140 -14.80 -23.77 -13.12
CA MET A 140 -15.21 -24.15 -14.48
C MET A 140 -16.71 -24.51 -14.56
N ASN A 141 -17.30 -24.92 -13.44
CA ASN A 141 -18.70 -25.32 -13.34
C ASN A 141 -19.60 -24.17 -12.85
N LEU A 142 -19.03 -23.01 -12.55
CA LEU A 142 -19.72 -21.86 -11.99
C LEU A 142 -19.70 -20.72 -13.01
N GLU A 143 -20.75 -19.91 -13.03
CA GLU A 143 -20.86 -18.78 -13.95
C GLU A 143 -20.93 -17.44 -13.20
N GLY A 144 -20.48 -16.37 -13.85
CA GLY A 144 -20.56 -15.02 -13.30
C GLY A 144 -19.73 -14.82 -12.03
N ASN A 145 -20.38 -14.26 -11.00
CA ASN A 145 -19.77 -13.88 -9.73
C ASN A 145 -19.43 -15.09 -8.85
N ASP A 146 -20.14 -16.21 -9.00
CA ASP A 146 -19.99 -17.39 -8.14
C ASP A 146 -18.64 -18.08 -8.29
N ARG A 147 -17.89 -17.76 -9.35
CA ARG A 147 -16.53 -18.26 -9.61
C ARG A 147 -15.49 -17.75 -8.62
N TYR A 148 -15.78 -16.64 -7.95
CA TYR A 148 -14.86 -15.96 -7.04
C TYR A 148 -15.24 -16.22 -5.58
N GLU A 149 -14.24 -16.25 -4.71
CA GLU A 149 -14.38 -16.29 -3.24
C GLU A 149 -13.33 -15.41 -2.58
N GLY A 150 -13.60 -14.90 -1.38
CA GLY A 150 -12.65 -14.12 -0.60
C GLY A 150 -13.28 -12.90 0.07
N TYR A 151 -12.48 -12.18 0.86
CA TYR A 151 -12.94 -11.08 1.70
C TYR A 151 -13.64 -9.97 0.90
N CYS A 152 -13.10 -9.56 -0.25
CA CYS A 152 -13.69 -8.51 -1.09
C CYS A 152 -14.94 -8.98 -1.83
N VAL A 153 -15.06 -10.29 -2.10
CA VAL A 153 -16.26 -10.89 -2.71
C VAL A 153 -17.43 -10.81 -1.73
N ASP A 154 -17.20 -11.22 -0.48
CA ASP A 154 -18.20 -11.16 0.58
C ASP A 154 -18.60 -9.71 0.90
N LEU A 155 -17.62 -8.80 0.93
CA LEU A 155 -17.86 -7.37 1.12
C LEU A 155 -18.71 -6.77 0.00
N ALA A 156 -18.42 -7.10 -1.26
CA ALA A 156 -19.22 -6.63 -2.40
C ALA A 156 -20.66 -7.15 -2.33
N ALA A 157 -20.86 -8.39 -1.88
CA ALA A 157 -22.19 -8.97 -1.68
C ALA A 157 -22.98 -8.24 -0.58
N GLU A 158 -22.36 -7.92 0.56
CA GLU A 158 -23.03 -7.17 1.63
C GLU A 158 -23.32 -5.71 1.23
N ILE A 159 -22.40 -5.04 0.52
CA ILE A 159 -22.66 -3.69 -0.04
C ILE A 159 -23.86 -3.75 -1.00
N ALA A 160 -23.86 -4.72 -1.92
CA ALA A 160 -24.94 -4.87 -2.89
C ALA A 160 -26.29 -5.15 -2.24
N LYS A 161 -26.31 -5.97 -1.18
CA LYS A 161 -27.50 -6.29 -0.39
C LYS A 161 -28.02 -5.08 0.39
N HIS A 162 -27.13 -4.27 0.97
CA HIS A 162 -27.51 -3.07 1.72
C HIS A 162 -28.04 -1.94 0.82
N VAL A 163 -27.47 -1.77 -0.37
CA VAL A 163 -27.85 -0.70 -1.32
C VAL A 163 -28.98 -1.16 -2.24
N GLY A 164 -29.17 -2.47 -2.44
CA GLY A 164 -30.18 -3.03 -3.33
C GLY A 164 -29.78 -2.99 -4.81
N ILE A 165 -28.51 -3.20 -5.13
CA ILE A 165 -27.97 -3.13 -6.51
C ILE A 165 -27.56 -4.49 -7.05
N ARG A 166 -27.72 -4.69 -8.37
CA ARG A 166 -27.11 -5.83 -9.08
C ARG A 166 -25.69 -5.48 -9.49
N TYR A 167 -24.76 -6.41 -9.34
CA TYR A 167 -23.36 -6.17 -9.65
C TYR A 167 -22.73 -7.34 -10.41
N LYS A 168 -21.67 -7.05 -11.15
CA LYS A 168 -20.83 -8.04 -11.83
C LYS A 168 -19.38 -7.79 -11.46
N LEU A 169 -18.72 -8.81 -10.93
CA LEU A 169 -17.28 -8.78 -10.67
C LEU A 169 -16.52 -8.86 -12.00
N SER A 170 -15.58 -7.94 -12.18
CA SER A 170 -14.66 -7.87 -13.30
C SER A 170 -13.24 -7.82 -12.77
N VAL A 171 -12.38 -8.72 -13.24
CA VAL A 171 -10.96 -8.69 -12.89
C VAL A 171 -10.26 -7.69 -13.81
N VAL A 172 -9.45 -6.82 -13.24
CA VAL A 172 -8.64 -5.83 -13.97
C VAL A 172 -7.76 -6.52 -15.02
N ALA A 173 -7.78 -5.99 -16.25
CA ALA A 173 -7.18 -6.67 -17.40
C ALA A 173 -5.64 -6.77 -17.35
N ASP A 174 -4.97 -5.76 -16.79
CA ASP A 174 -3.50 -5.67 -16.75
C ASP A 174 -2.90 -6.19 -15.43
N GLY A 175 -3.72 -6.62 -14.47
CA GLY A 175 -3.30 -7.12 -13.16
C GLY A 175 -2.64 -6.06 -12.27
N LYS A 176 -2.86 -4.76 -12.51
CA LYS A 176 -2.24 -3.67 -11.73
C LYS A 176 -3.27 -2.90 -10.91
N TYR A 177 -2.83 -2.37 -9.76
CA TYR A 177 -3.66 -1.49 -8.94
C TYR A 177 -3.98 -0.17 -9.63
N GLY A 178 -2.97 0.41 -10.27
CA GLY A 178 -3.08 1.68 -10.98
C GLY A 178 -1.99 2.66 -10.55
N ALA A 179 -1.19 3.03 -11.52
CA ALA A 179 -0.12 4.02 -11.42
C ALA A 179 -0.21 4.95 -12.64
N ARG A 180 0.21 6.20 -12.44
CA ARG A 180 0.25 7.19 -13.50
C ARG A 180 1.56 7.05 -14.26
N ASP A 181 1.47 6.89 -15.57
CA ASP A 181 2.62 6.93 -16.45
C ASP A 181 3.26 8.34 -16.41
N PRO A 182 4.57 8.47 -16.12
CA PRO A 182 5.23 9.77 -16.03
C PRO A 182 5.22 10.55 -17.35
N ASP A 183 5.28 9.87 -18.50
CA ASP A 183 5.42 10.48 -19.81
C ASP A 183 4.06 10.81 -20.42
N THR A 184 3.17 9.81 -20.48
CA THR A 184 1.84 9.97 -21.10
C THR A 184 0.81 10.57 -20.15
N LYS A 185 1.12 10.64 -18.84
CA LYS A 185 0.20 11.04 -17.77
C LYS A 185 -1.09 10.22 -17.69
N THR A 186 -1.12 9.06 -18.34
CA THR A 186 -2.27 8.15 -18.35
C THR A 186 -2.26 7.23 -17.13
N TRP A 187 -3.44 6.88 -16.65
CA TRP A 187 -3.61 5.90 -15.57
C TRP A 187 -3.84 4.50 -16.14
N ASN A 188 -3.16 3.51 -15.56
CA ASN A 188 -3.40 2.08 -15.83
C ASN A 188 -4.13 1.41 -14.65
N GLY A 189 -4.27 0.10 -14.67
CA GLY A 189 -4.86 -0.68 -13.58
C GLY A 189 -6.31 -0.33 -13.27
N MET A 190 -6.73 -0.70 -12.06
CA MET A 190 -8.08 -0.43 -11.56
C MET A 190 -8.39 1.07 -11.51
N VAL A 191 -7.41 1.92 -11.18
CA VAL A 191 -7.60 3.38 -11.20
C VAL A 191 -7.94 3.86 -12.62
N GLY A 192 -7.23 3.38 -13.64
CA GLY A 192 -7.53 3.72 -15.04
C GLY A 192 -8.93 3.24 -15.48
N GLU A 193 -9.36 2.06 -15.02
CA GLU A 193 -10.71 1.57 -15.33
C GLU A 193 -11.82 2.48 -14.79
N LEU A 194 -11.64 3.07 -13.60
CA LEU A 194 -12.58 4.04 -13.04
C LEU A 194 -12.51 5.39 -13.76
N VAL A 195 -11.30 5.93 -13.97
CA VAL A 195 -11.10 7.25 -14.60
C VAL A 195 -11.68 7.30 -16.02
N TYR A 196 -11.58 6.21 -16.78
CA TYR A 196 -12.09 6.13 -18.15
C TYR A 196 -13.50 5.53 -18.25
N GLY A 197 -14.19 5.31 -17.12
CA GLY A 197 -15.58 4.80 -17.11
C GLY A 197 -15.74 3.38 -17.64
N ARG A 198 -14.71 2.53 -17.53
CA ARG A 198 -14.78 1.10 -17.88
C ARG A 198 -15.35 0.25 -16.75
N ALA A 199 -15.20 0.72 -15.51
CA ALA A 199 -15.81 0.16 -14.31
C ALA A 199 -16.57 1.26 -13.56
N ASP A 200 -17.62 0.88 -12.83
CA ASP A 200 -18.45 1.83 -12.07
C ASP A 200 -17.92 2.00 -10.62
N ILE A 201 -17.35 0.93 -10.02
CA ILE A 201 -16.78 0.95 -8.66
C ILE A 201 -15.63 -0.05 -8.56
N ALA A 202 -14.65 0.20 -7.68
CA ALA A 202 -13.61 -0.76 -7.33
C ALA A 202 -13.79 -1.28 -5.90
N VAL A 203 -13.89 -2.60 -5.74
CA VAL A 203 -13.88 -3.28 -4.43
C VAL A 203 -12.66 -4.19 -4.41
N ALA A 204 -11.57 -3.66 -3.86
CA ALA A 204 -10.25 -4.28 -3.91
C ALA A 204 -9.38 -3.77 -2.75
N PRO A 205 -8.25 -4.44 -2.45
CA PRO A 205 -7.23 -3.93 -1.51
C PRO A 205 -6.45 -2.74 -2.13
N LEU A 206 -7.14 -1.63 -2.38
CA LEU A 206 -6.57 -0.43 -2.99
C LEU A 206 -6.20 0.59 -1.92
N THR A 207 -4.90 0.88 -1.78
CA THR A 207 -4.41 1.92 -0.86
C THR A 207 -4.86 3.32 -1.31
N ILE A 208 -5.44 4.07 -0.37
CA ILE A 208 -5.78 5.49 -0.55
C ILE A 208 -4.46 6.30 -0.54
N THR A 209 -4.23 7.08 -1.58
CA THR A 209 -3.05 7.95 -1.74
C THR A 209 -3.46 9.27 -2.35
N LEU A 210 -2.77 10.37 -2.03
CA LEU A 210 -3.08 11.71 -2.53
C LEU A 210 -3.24 11.76 -4.06
N VAL A 211 -2.29 11.18 -4.81
CA VAL A 211 -2.31 11.19 -6.29
C VAL A 211 -3.49 10.42 -6.90
N ARG A 212 -4.08 9.47 -6.17
CA ARG A 212 -5.28 8.73 -6.63
C ARG A 212 -6.54 9.50 -6.27
N GLU A 213 -6.57 10.15 -5.12
CA GLU A 213 -7.70 10.99 -4.67
C GLU A 213 -7.93 12.20 -5.60
N GLU A 214 -6.91 12.66 -6.32
CA GLU A 214 -7.04 13.69 -7.35
C GLU A 214 -7.88 13.27 -8.57
N VAL A 215 -8.03 11.96 -8.83
CA VAL A 215 -8.68 11.44 -10.05
C VAL A 215 -9.88 10.54 -9.79
N ILE A 216 -9.98 9.99 -8.58
CA ILE A 216 -11.11 9.15 -8.15
C ILE A 216 -11.46 9.46 -6.69
N ASP A 217 -12.74 9.38 -6.36
CA ASP A 217 -13.21 9.54 -4.98
C ASP A 217 -13.08 8.24 -4.19
N PHE A 218 -12.77 8.37 -2.90
CA PHE A 218 -12.70 7.24 -1.97
C PHE A 218 -13.77 7.32 -0.88
N SER A 219 -14.21 6.16 -0.41
CA SER A 219 -14.99 6.04 0.83
C SER A 219 -14.07 6.19 2.06
N LYS A 220 -14.66 6.14 3.26
CA LYS A 220 -13.86 6.01 4.47
C LYS A 220 -13.15 4.64 4.50
N PRO A 221 -11.88 4.60 4.96
CA PRO A 221 -11.13 3.35 4.99
C PRO A 221 -11.83 2.33 5.89
N PHE A 222 -11.99 1.10 5.40
CA PHE A 222 -12.61 0.00 6.14
C PHE A 222 -11.59 -0.91 6.85
N MET A 223 -10.30 -0.82 6.46
CA MET A 223 -9.21 -1.58 7.05
C MET A 223 -7.95 -0.71 7.13
N SER A 224 -7.29 -0.72 8.29
CA SER A 224 -6.03 0.01 8.51
C SER A 224 -4.86 -0.95 8.41
N LEU A 225 -3.84 -0.58 7.62
CA LEU A 225 -2.63 -1.36 7.39
C LEU A 225 -1.43 -0.42 7.24
N GLY A 226 -0.23 -0.97 7.41
CA GLY A 226 1.04 -0.25 7.28
C GLY A 226 2.07 -1.04 6.50
N ILE A 227 3.18 -0.39 6.15
CA ILE A 227 4.32 -1.03 5.49
C ILE A 227 4.96 -1.99 6.50
N SER A 228 5.14 -3.24 6.10
CA SER A 228 5.80 -4.27 6.90
C SER A 228 6.94 -4.91 6.11
N ILE A 229 7.89 -5.51 6.83
CA ILE A 229 9.04 -6.21 6.25
C ILE A 229 8.79 -7.71 6.41
N MET A 230 8.85 -8.43 5.29
CA MET A 230 8.76 -9.88 5.28
C MET A 230 10.15 -10.47 5.04
N ILE A 231 10.68 -11.21 6.02
CA ILE A 231 11.92 -11.96 5.89
C ILE A 231 11.65 -13.46 6.00
N LYS A 232 12.54 -14.26 5.42
CA LYS A 232 12.52 -15.70 5.62
C LYS A 232 12.75 -15.99 7.11
N LYS A 233 11.92 -16.85 7.69
CA LYS A 233 12.11 -17.31 9.07
C LYS A 233 13.54 -17.86 9.22
N PRO A 234 14.35 -17.30 10.15
CA PRO A 234 15.72 -17.75 10.32
C PRO A 234 15.74 -19.24 10.67
N GLN A 235 16.61 -19.98 10.02
CA GLN A 235 16.83 -21.38 10.36
C GLN A 235 17.65 -21.45 11.64
N LYS A 236 17.36 -22.43 12.49
CA LYS A 236 18.13 -22.69 13.69
C LYS A 236 19.59 -22.95 13.30
N SER A 237 20.50 -22.07 13.73
CA SER A 237 21.93 -22.29 13.53
C SER A 237 22.36 -23.51 14.33
N LYS A 238 23.07 -24.44 13.70
CA LYS A 238 23.73 -25.52 14.43
C LYS A 238 24.80 -24.88 15.34
N PRO A 239 24.91 -25.28 16.61
CA PRO A 239 25.95 -24.76 17.49
C PRO A 239 27.34 -24.98 16.86
N GLY A 240 28.20 -23.96 16.97
CA GLY A 240 29.57 -24.04 16.47
C GLY A 240 30.41 -25.04 17.27
N VAL A 241 31.60 -25.39 16.77
CA VAL A 241 32.51 -26.37 17.41
C VAL A 241 32.90 -25.97 18.84
N PHE A 242 32.91 -24.67 19.15
CA PHE A 242 33.25 -24.11 20.45
C PHE A 242 32.05 -23.69 21.30
N SER A 243 30.83 -24.13 20.97
CA SER A 243 29.62 -23.69 21.69
C SER A 243 29.58 -24.07 23.17
N PHE A 244 30.46 -24.97 23.62
CA PHE A 244 30.62 -25.30 25.03
C PHE A 244 31.25 -24.16 25.84
N LEU A 245 31.91 -23.18 25.20
CA LEU A 245 32.47 -22.01 25.88
C LEU A 245 31.45 -20.87 26.06
N ASP A 246 30.40 -20.84 25.22
CA ASP A 246 29.34 -19.82 25.21
C ASP A 246 28.58 -19.60 26.53
N PRO A 247 28.42 -20.59 27.45
CA PRO A 247 27.71 -20.39 28.71
C PRO A 247 28.35 -19.37 29.67
N LEU A 248 29.61 -18.99 29.44
CA LEU A 248 30.32 -17.96 30.18
C LEU A 248 30.88 -16.93 29.20
N ALA A 249 30.76 -15.65 29.56
CA ALA A 249 31.31 -14.56 28.77
C ALA A 249 32.84 -14.65 28.67
N TYR A 250 33.39 -14.16 27.57
CA TYR A 250 34.83 -14.20 27.29
C TYR A 250 35.66 -13.51 28.39
N GLU A 251 35.15 -12.44 28.97
CA GLU A 251 35.75 -11.69 30.08
C GLU A 251 35.91 -12.57 31.32
N ILE A 252 34.93 -13.42 31.61
CA ILE A 252 34.96 -14.33 32.75
C ILE A 252 36.02 -15.41 32.53
N TRP A 253 36.14 -15.95 31.31
CA TRP A 253 37.19 -16.89 30.95
C TRP A 253 38.59 -16.30 31.18
N MET A 254 38.81 -15.05 30.77
CA MET A 254 40.07 -14.35 31.02
C MET A 254 40.33 -14.16 32.52
N CYS A 255 39.31 -13.77 33.29
CA CYS A 255 39.42 -13.66 34.75
C CYS A 255 39.77 -14.99 35.43
N ILE A 256 39.21 -16.12 34.97
CA ILE A 256 39.52 -17.46 35.50
C ILE A 256 41.00 -17.79 35.25
N VAL A 257 41.53 -17.49 34.06
CA VAL A 257 42.95 -17.73 33.74
C VAL A 257 43.86 -16.88 34.62
N PHE A 258 43.57 -15.59 34.80
CA PHE A 258 44.35 -14.72 35.67
C PHE A 258 44.27 -15.13 37.14
N ALA A 259 43.08 -15.50 37.63
CA ALA A 259 42.89 -15.97 38.99
C ALA A 259 43.62 -17.30 39.24
N TYR A 260 43.59 -18.22 38.27
CA TYR A 260 44.35 -19.46 38.31
C TYR A 260 45.85 -19.20 38.51
N ILE A 261 46.47 -18.41 37.62
CA ILE A 261 47.90 -18.08 37.73
C ILE A 261 48.19 -17.36 39.05
N GLY A 262 47.34 -16.41 39.44
CA GLY A 262 47.48 -15.65 40.68
C GLY A 262 47.47 -16.55 41.92
N VAL A 263 46.55 -17.51 42.00
CA VAL A 263 46.47 -18.47 43.11
C VAL A 263 47.67 -19.41 43.11
N SER A 264 48.13 -19.90 41.95
CA SER A 264 49.32 -20.75 41.89
C SER A 264 50.57 -20.01 42.39
N VAL A 265 50.73 -18.73 42.05
CA VAL A 265 51.84 -17.89 42.53
C VAL A 265 51.72 -17.63 44.03
N VAL A 266 50.54 -17.29 44.53
CA VAL A 266 50.32 -17.07 45.96
C VAL A 266 50.58 -18.36 46.77
N LEU A 267 50.10 -19.51 46.30
CA LEU A 267 50.40 -20.80 46.91
C LEU A 267 51.90 -21.09 46.91
N PHE A 268 52.58 -20.90 45.78
CA PHE A 268 54.04 -21.08 45.71
C PHE A 268 54.79 -20.20 46.72
N LEU A 269 54.41 -18.92 46.85
CA LEU A 269 55.02 -18.01 47.82
C LEU A 269 54.75 -18.46 49.26
N VAL A 270 53.50 -18.77 49.59
CA VAL A 270 53.12 -19.23 50.94
C VAL A 270 53.84 -20.52 51.31
N SER A 271 53.97 -21.46 50.38
CA SER A 271 54.71 -22.70 50.57
C SER A 271 56.22 -22.48 50.76
N ARG A 272 56.80 -21.48 50.09
CA ARG A 272 58.23 -21.17 50.22
C ARG A 272 58.58 -20.43 51.51
N PHE A 273 57.67 -19.61 52.03
CA PHE A 273 57.88 -18.77 53.22
C PHE A 273 57.34 -19.37 54.52
N SER A 274 56.41 -20.33 54.47
CA SER A 274 55.87 -20.99 55.65
C SER A 274 56.79 -22.15 56.09
N PRO A 275 57.48 -22.07 57.24
CA PRO A 275 58.39 -23.12 57.72
C PRO A 275 57.67 -24.44 58.01
N TYR A 276 56.35 -24.41 58.25
CA TYR A 276 55.51 -25.57 58.55
C TYR A 276 55.14 -26.42 57.33
N GLU A 277 55.42 -25.97 56.11
CA GLU A 277 55.26 -26.80 54.90
C GLU A 277 56.52 -27.58 54.53
N TRP A 278 57.62 -27.29 55.21
CA TRP A 278 58.87 -27.98 54.99
C TRP A 278 58.76 -29.32 55.69
N ASN A 279 59.02 -30.41 54.96
CA ASN A 279 59.17 -31.74 55.53
C ASN A 279 60.38 -31.71 56.49
N LEU A 280 60.15 -31.28 57.73
CA LEU A 280 60.96 -31.68 58.86
C LEU A 280 60.54 -33.12 59.15
N ASP A 281 61.05 -34.06 58.37
CA ASP A 281 61.00 -35.46 58.78
C ASP A 281 61.73 -35.55 60.13
N GLU A 282 60.96 -35.78 61.20
CA GLU A 282 61.45 -36.44 62.42
C GLU A 282 61.77 -37.91 62.08
N GLN A 283 62.71 -38.12 61.15
CA GLN A 283 63.37 -39.41 60.90
C GLN A 283 64.84 -39.16 60.59
N ASP A 284 65.55 -38.68 61.62
CA ASP A 284 66.87 -39.20 61.91
C ASP A 284 66.71 -40.72 62.08
N GLU A 285 66.99 -41.49 61.03
CA GLU A 285 67.88 -42.64 61.09
C GLU A 285 67.92 -43.35 59.72
N THR A 286 69.14 -43.51 59.20
CA THR A 286 69.56 -44.28 58.02
C THR A 286 69.19 -43.74 56.62
N LYS A 287 70.07 -42.90 56.04
CA LYS A 287 70.30 -42.87 54.57
C LYS A 287 71.71 -42.40 54.20
N ASP A 288 72.21 -42.98 53.11
CA ASP A 288 73.57 -42.96 52.54
C ASP A 288 74.17 -41.55 52.24
N PRO A 289 75.50 -41.34 52.29
CA PRO A 289 76.14 -40.02 52.13
C PRO A 289 76.25 -39.48 50.68
N GLN A 290 75.65 -40.09 49.65
CA GLN A 290 75.94 -39.76 48.24
C GLN A 290 74.76 -39.23 47.40
N THR A 291 73.62 -38.91 47.99
CA THR A 291 72.53 -38.21 47.29
C THR A 291 72.50 -36.73 47.67
N PRO A 292 72.43 -35.78 46.71
CA PRO A 292 72.23 -34.37 47.04
C PRO A 292 70.92 -34.22 47.84
N PRO A 293 70.84 -33.30 48.81
CA PRO A 293 69.62 -33.07 49.56
C PRO A 293 68.58 -32.46 48.61
N ASP A 294 67.65 -33.28 48.11
CA ASP A 294 66.46 -32.76 47.44
C ASP A 294 65.71 -31.83 48.44
N PRO A 295 65.27 -30.64 48.02
CA PRO A 295 64.67 -29.68 48.95
C PRO A 295 63.36 -30.24 49.54
N PRO A 296 63.10 -30.05 50.84
CA PRO A 296 62.01 -30.70 51.58
C PRO A 296 60.67 -29.97 51.40
N ASN A 297 60.33 -29.55 50.18
CA ASN A 297 59.05 -28.89 49.90
C ASN A 297 58.42 -29.46 48.63
N ASP A 298 57.32 -30.18 48.81
CA ASP A 298 56.57 -30.82 47.72
C ASP A 298 55.85 -29.80 46.81
N PHE A 299 55.74 -28.52 47.23
CA PHE A 299 55.14 -27.43 46.44
C PHE A 299 56.19 -26.58 45.70
N GLY A 300 56.73 -27.10 44.59
CA GLY A 300 57.39 -26.29 43.56
C GLY A 300 56.40 -25.53 42.65
N ILE A 301 56.87 -24.59 41.82
CA ILE A 301 56.03 -23.80 40.87
C ILE A 301 55.10 -24.67 40.04
N PHE A 302 55.62 -25.78 39.51
CA PHE A 302 54.84 -26.72 38.69
C PHE A 302 53.82 -27.48 39.53
N ASN A 303 54.18 -27.87 40.75
CA ASN A 303 53.29 -28.60 41.65
C ASN A 303 52.18 -27.68 42.21
N SER A 304 52.46 -26.39 42.43
CA SER A 304 51.43 -25.39 42.80
C SER A 304 50.46 -25.13 41.65
N LEU A 305 50.94 -25.03 40.41
CA LEU A 305 50.10 -24.96 39.20
C LEU A 305 49.24 -26.22 39.07
N TRP A 306 49.85 -27.41 39.18
CA TRP A 306 49.17 -28.69 39.10
C TRP A 306 48.10 -28.85 40.20
N PHE A 307 48.41 -28.46 41.43
CA PHE A 307 47.45 -28.44 42.54
C PHE A 307 46.26 -27.53 42.24
N SER A 308 46.52 -26.29 41.80
CA SER A 308 45.44 -25.35 41.47
C SER A 308 44.57 -25.83 40.30
N LEU A 309 45.14 -26.54 39.33
CA LEU A 309 44.43 -27.13 38.20
C LEU A 309 43.60 -28.36 38.64
N GLY A 310 44.17 -29.27 39.44
CA GLY A 310 43.47 -30.43 39.97
C GLY A 310 42.31 -30.06 40.89
N ALA A 311 42.48 -28.98 41.67
CA ALA A 311 41.42 -28.37 42.47
C ALA A 311 40.32 -27.72 41.61
N PHE A 312 40.68 -27.15 40.45
CA PHE A 312 39.71 -26.60 39.49
C PHE A 312 38.94 -27.70 38.76
N MET A 313 39.58 -28.78 38.34
CA MET A 313 38.92 -29.89 37.63
C MET A 313 38.14 -30.85 38.55
N GLN A 314 38.09 -30.60 39.86
CA GLN A 314 37.45 -31.46 40.87
C GLN A 314 38.03 -32.89 40.93
N GLN A 315 39.25 -33.09 40.46
CA GLN A 315 39.90 -34.42 40.44
C GLN A 315 40.72 -34.70 41.71
N GLY A 316 40.95 -33.66 42.55
CA GLY A 316 41.84 -33.75 43.69
C GLY A 316 43.31 -33.74 43.27
N CYS A 317 44.21 -33.73 44.26
CA CYS A 317 45.64 -33.87 44.06
C CYS A 317 46.20 -34.73 45.19
N GLU A 318 47.22 -35.53 44.92
CA GLU A 318 47.91 -36.33 45.94
C GLU A 318 48.65 -35.45 46.97
N ILE A 319 48.97 -34.21 46.56
CA ILE A 319 49.74 -33.25 47.35
C ILE A 319 48.75 -32.24 47.95
N SER A 320 48.79 -32.01 49.26
CA SER A 320 47.91 -31.07 49.95
C SER A 320 48.70 -30.09 50.85
N PRO A 321 48.32 -28.80 50.91
CA PRO A 321 49.03 -27.83 51.73
C PRO A 321 48.90 -28.18 53.22
N ARG A 322 50.04 -28.24 53.91
CA ARG A 322 50.10 -28.58 55.34
C ARG A 322 49.92 -27.36 56.24
N SER A 323 50.38 -26.18 55.80
CA SER A 323 50.27 -24.96 56.61
C SER A 323 48.84 -24.43 56.68
N LEU A 324 48.51 -23.76 57.79
CA LEU A 324 47.22 -23.10 57.96
C LEU A 324 46.99 -22.04 56.86
N SER A 325 48.02 -21.26 56.52
CA SER A 325 47.95 -20.23 55.48
C SER A 325 47.70 -20.81 54.09
N GLY A 326 48.39 -21.89 53.71
CA GLY A 326 48.19 -22.60 52.44
C GLY A 326 46.80 -23.23 52.35
N ARG A 327 46.30 -23.79 53.46
CA ARG A 327 44.93 -24.34 53.55
C ARG A 327 43.85 -23.27 53.39
N ILE A 328 44.05 -22.06 53.93
CA ILE A 328 43.10 -20.95 53.74
C ILE A 328 43.04 -20.54 52.26
N VAL A 329 44.21 -20.38 51.61
CA VAL A 329 44.28 -20.05 50.18
C VAL A 329 43.62 -21.14 49.33
N GLY A 330 43.93 -22.41 49.60
CA GLY A 330 43.30 -23.56 48.95
C GLY A 330 41.80 -23.64 49.19
N GLY A 331 41.34 -23.35 50.41
CA GLY A 331 39.91 -23.35 50.76
C GLY A 331 39.11 -22.25 50.06
N VAL A 332 39.67 -21.03 49.95
CA VAL A 332 39.06 -19.95 49.17
C VAL A 332 39.05 -20.29 47.68
N TRP A 333 40.13 -20.88 47.16
CA TRP A 333 40.17 -21.35 45.78
C TRP A 333 39.10 -22.43 45.54
N TRP A 334 38.96 -23.41 46.42
CA TRP A 334 37.91 -24.44 46.32
C TRP A 334 36.50 -23.86 46.33
N PHE A 335 36.24 -22.88 47.20
CA PHE A 335 34.94 -22.22 47.22
C PHE A 335 34.67 -21.45 45.91
N PHE A 336 35.69 -20.78 45.38
CA PHE A 336 35.62 -20.10 44.09
C PHE A 336 35.35 -21.09 42.93
N THR A 337 36.11 -22.19 42.83
CA THR A 337 35.93 -23.18 41.76
C THR A 337 34.57 -23.87 41.82
N LEU A 338 34.07 -24.16 43.04
CA LEU A 338 32.74 -24.72 43.24
C LEU A 338 31.65 -23.80 42.68
N ILE A 339 31.71 -22.50 42.99
CA ILE A 339 30.73 -21.51 42.49
C ILE A 339 30.80 -21.41 40.97
N ILE A 340 32.00 -21.30 40.40
CA ILE A 340 32.17 -21.15 38.95
C ILE A 340 31.64 -22.36 38.19
N ILE A 341 31.97 -23.58 38.61
CA ILE A 341 31.52 -24.80 37.92
C ILE A 341 30.02 -25.03 38.09
N SER A 342 29.48 -24.73 39.28
CA SER A 342 28.03 -24.79 39.52
C SER A 342 27.27 -23.78 38.64
N SER A 343 27.79 -22.57 38.48
CA SER A 343 27.20 -21.56 37.59
C SER A 343 27.34 -21.95 36.11
N TYR A 344 28.48 -22.52 35.72
CA TYR A 344 28.70 -23.00 34.35
C TYR A 344 27.72 -24.13 34.02
N THR A 345 27.54 -25.11 34.91
CA THR A 345 26.60 -26.21 34.68
C THR A 345 25.16 -25.73 34.63
N ALA A 346 24.76 -24.78 35.48
CA ALA A 346 23.45 -24.14 35.44
C ALA A 346 23.20 -23.38 34.13
N ASN A 347 24.16 -22.55 33.69
CA ASN A 347 24.04 -21.78 32.44
C ASN A 347 24.08 -22.69 31.21
N LEU A 348 24.90 -23.74 31.22
CA LEU A 348 24.94 -24.73 30.14
C LEU A 348 23.59 -25.45 30.01
N ALA A 349 22.98 -25.84 31.13
CA ALA A 349 21.64 -26.44 31.12
C ALA A 349 20.57 -25.46 30.58
N ALA A 350 20.67 -24.18 30.93
CA ALA A 350 19.79 -23.14 30.38
C ALA A 350 20.03 -22.93 28.87
N PHE A 351 21.29 -22.95 28.43
CA PHE A 351 21.65 -22.75 27.03
C PHE A 351 21.18 -23.92 26.14
N LEU A 352 21.28 -25.15 26.64
CA LEU A 352 20.79 -26.34 25.94
C LEU A 352 19.25 -26.40 25.85
N THR A 353 18.53 -25.69 26.71
CA THR A 353 17.06 -25.65 26.72
C THR A 353 16.49 -24.45 25.96
N VAL A 354 17.23 -23.34 25.86
CA VAL A 354 16.78 -22.10 25.22
C VAL A 354 17.52 -21.84 23.92
N GLU A 355 16.93 -22.29 22.81
CA GLU A 355 17.37 -21.92 21.46
C GLU A 355 16.73 -20.57 21.06
N ARG A 356 17.49 -19.46 21.16
CA ARG A 356 17.00 -18.16 20.70
C ARG A 356 17.11 -18.06 19.17
N MET A 357 15.99 -17.79 18.51
CA MET A 357 15.99 -17.32 17.13
C MET A 357 16.38 -15.84 17.15
N VAL A 358 17.58 -15.50 16.69
CA VAL A 358 17.99 -14.11 16.50
C VAL A 358 17.48 -13.66 15.14
N SER A 359 16.67 -12.60 15.10
CA SER A 359 16.30 -11.96 13.83
C SER A 359 17.46 -11.06 13.41
N PRO A 360 18.03 -11.24 12.20
CA PRO A 360 19.10 -10.38 11.72
C PRO A 360 18.63 -8.95 11.41
N ILE A 361 17.32 -8.76 11.20
CA ILE A 361 16.69 -7.48 10.86
C ILE A 361 15.47 -7.30 11.74
N GLU A 362 15.39 -6.19 12.45
CA GLU A 362 14.19 -5.78 13.20
C GLU A 362 13.58 -4.49 12.64
N SER A 363 14.40 -3.64 12.01
CA SER A 363 13.98 -2.33 11.49
C SER A 363 14.38 -2.09 10.02
N ALA A 364 13.72 -1.12 9.40
CA ALA A 364 14.09 -0.63 8.07
C ALA A 364 15.47 0.07 8.07
N GLU A 365 15.90 0.62 9.21
CA GLU A 365 17.21 1.24 9.34
C GLU A 365 18.33 0.20 9.29
N ASP A 366 18.11 -0.98 9.88
CA ASP A 366 19.06 -2.09 9.81
C ASP A 366 19.27 -2.51 8.36
N LEU A 367 18.21 -2.56 7.56
CA LEU A 367 18.26 -2.85 6.12
C LEU A 367 19.07 -1.81 5.33
N ALA A 368 18.99 -0.53 5.70
CA ALA A 368 19.69 0.55 5.01
C ALA A 368 21.19 0.63 5.38
N LYS A 369 21.56 0.23 6.60
CA LYS A 369 22.95 0.22 7.08
C LYS A 369 23.79 -0.92 6.49
N GLN A 370 23.14 -2.00 6.09
CA GLN A 370 23.78 -3.21 5.57
C GLN A 370 23.60 -3.32 4.05
N THR A 371 24.51 -4.04 3.39
CA THR A 371 24.45 -4.29 1.94
C THR A 371 24.42 -5.77 1.58
N GLU A 372 24.28 -6.66 2.55
CA GLU A 372 24.33 -8.11 2.38
C GLU A 372 22.98 -8.67 1.92
N ILE A 373 21.88 -8.15 2.47
CA ILE A 373 20.51 -8.54 2.23
C ILE A 373 19.87 -7.50 1.31
N ALA A 374 19.58 -7.90 0.08
CA ALA A 374 18.82 -7.06 -0.84
C ALA A 374 17.36 -6.94 -0.40
N TYR A 375 16.76 -5.78 -0.65
CA TYR A 375 15.35 -5.49 -0.39
C TYR A 375 14.70 -4.83 -1.61
N GLY A 376 13.37 -4.94 -1.72
CA GLY A 376 12.61 -4.39 -2.84
C GLY A 376 11.12 -4.34 -2.56
N THR A 377 10.37 -3.69 -3.44
CA THR A 377 8.91 -3.49 -3.35
C THR A 377 8.22 -3.96 -4.61
N LEU A 378 6.90 -4.15 -4.56
CA LEU A 378 6.10 -4.49 -5.75
C LEU A 378 6.14 -3.37 -6.79
N ASP A 379 6.29 -3.74 -8.07
CA ASP A 379 6.21 -2.81 -9.20
C ASP A 379 4.80 -2.23 -9.36
N ALA A 380 4.72 -0.93 -9.69
CA ALA A 380 3.47 -0.16 -9.75
C ALA A 380 2.64 -0.19 -8.44
N GLY A 381 3.27 -0.55 -7.31
CA GLY A 381 2.68 -0.45 -5.97
C GLY A 381 2.79 0.96 -5.39
N SER A 382 1.85 1.33 -4.53
CA SER A 382 1.87 2.60 -3.78
C SER A 382 3.13 2.74 -2.91
N THR A 383 3.61 1.63 -2.32
CA THR A 383 4.84 1.62 -1.51
C THR A 383 6.08 2.03 -2.31
N LYS A 384 6.17 1.65 -3.59
CA LYS A 384 7.28 2.03 -4.45
C LYS A 384 7.32 3.54 -4.69
N GLU A 385 6.15 4.13 -4.94
CA GLU A 385 6.02 5.58 -5.17
C GLU A 385 6.21 6.37 -3.88
N PHE A 386 5.86 5.82 -2.72
CA PHE A 386 6.08 6.45 -1.42
C PHE A 386 7.57 6.67 -1.10
N PHE A 387 8.45 5.75 -1.53
CA PHE A 387 9.91 5.85 -1.30
C PHE A 387 10.68 6.51 -2.45
N ARG A 388 10.00 6.90 -3.52
CA ARG A 388 10.60 7.61 -4.65
C ARG A 388 10.60 9.11 -4.40
#